data_AF-A0A151BA10-F1
#
_entry.id   AF-A0A151BA10-F1
#
_cell.length_a   1.000
_cell.length_b   1.000
_cell.length_c   1.000
_cell.angle_alpha   90.00
_cell.angle_beta   90.00
_cell.angle_gamma   90.00
#
_symmetry.space_group_name_H-M   'P 1'
#
loop_
_entity.id
_entity.type
_entity.pdbx_description
1 polymer ?
#
loop_
_entity_poly.entity_id
_entity_poly.type
_entity_poly.pdbx_seq_one_letter_code
_entity_poly.pdbx_strand_id
1 'polypeptide(L)'
;MKDRRNYMRGLGLYALVLGVIYVSLGLTEFILGFFDMFLGGAPLSCLWIPVDLFGGFSAFVIGLTYLAAVRLLKGEYESISYVLVATMLSTVFGVLYVLIFLANGLSAYLSGEEWSWIVDLARPEIWLFISSTPLAYSTWSTARKPG
;
A
#
# COMPACT_ATOMS: atom_id res chain seq x y z
N MET A 1 5.94 23.66 -21.57
CA MET A 1 6.59 23.64 -20.23
C MET A 1 5.62 23.76 -19.05
N LYS A 2 4.60 24.64 -19.09
CA LYS A 2 3.61 24.81 -18.01
C LYS A 2 2.80 23.53 -17.72
N ASP A 3 2.48 22.78 -18.77
CA ASP A 3 1.68 21.55 -18.68
C ASP A 3 2.39 20.40 -17.93
N ARG A 4 3.66 20.11 -18.27
CA ARG A 4 4.47 19.10 -17.56
C ARG A 4 4.61 19.40 -16.06
N ARG A 5 4.69 20.68 -15.69
CA ARG A 5 4.84 21.10 -14.28
C ARG A 5 3.57 20.87 -13.47
N ASN A 6 2.41 21.14 -14.05
CA ASN A 6 1.12 20.89 -13.41
C ASN A 6 0.86 19.39 -13.26
N TYR A 7 1.21 18.60 -14.28
CA TYR A 7 1.14 17.13 -14.23
C TYR A 7 2.01 16.54 -13.10
N MET A 8 3.26 17.01 -12.95
CA MET A 8 4.14 16.56 -11.87
C MET A 8 3.66 16.93 -10.48
N ARG A 9 3.07 18.12 -10.33
CA ARG A 9 2.44 18.52 -9.07
C ARG A 9 1.25 17.64 -8.73
N GLY A 10 0.44 17.28 -9.72
CA GLY A 10 -0.66 16.33 -9.55
C GLY A 10 -0.17 14.96 -9.07
N LEU A 11 0.86 14.40 -9.72
CA LEU A 11 1.49 13.15 -9.29
C LEU A 11 2.07 13.23 -7.88
N GLY A 12 2.75 14.33 -7.54
CA GLY A 12 3.33 14.52 -6.21
C GLY A 12 2.27 14.64 -5.11
N LEU A 13 1.16 15.32 -5.38
CA LEU A 13 0.02 15.41 -4.46
C LEU A 13 -0.63 14.05 -4.24
N TYR A 14 -0.83 13.30 -5.32
CA TYR A 14 -1.45 11.98 -5.23
C TYR A 14 -0.55 10.97 -4.51
N ALA A 15 0.76 11.00 -4.77
CA ALA A 15 1.75 10.23 -4.02
C ALA A 15 1.78 10.63 -2.53
N LEU A 16 1.68 11.91 -2.20
CA LEU A 16 1.61 12.39 -0.82
C LEU A 16 0.39 11.83 -0.10
N VAL A 17 -0.80 11.92 -0.73
CA VAL A 17 -2.05 11.39 -0.16
C VAL A 17 -1.94 9.89 0.10
N LEU A 18 -1.47 9.11 -0.89
CA LEU A 18 -1.26 7.68 -0.71
C LEU A 18 -0.24 7.38 0.38
N GLY A 19 0.85 8.15 0.44
CA GLY A 19 1.90 8.00 1.44
C GLY A 19 1.36 8.20 2.87
N VAL A 20 0.55 9.23 3.09
CA VAL A 20 -0.10 9.47 4.39
C VAL A 20 -1.00 8.29 4.76
N ILE A 21 -1.83 7.82 3.83
CA ILE A 21 -2.76 6.71 4.10
C ILE A 21 -1.98 5.43 4.45
N TYR A 22 -0.97 5.08 3.65
CA TYR A 22 -0.12 3.91 3.88
C TYR A 22 0.61 3.98 5.22
N VAL A 23 1.17 5.15 5.58
CA VAL A 23 1.83 5.34 6.88
C VAL A 23 0.84 5.20 8.03
N SER A 24 -0.33 5.84 7.94
CA SER A 24 -1.32 5.79 9.01
C SER A 24 -1.82 4.36 9.24
N LEU A 25 -2.17 3.64 8.17
CA LEU A 25 -2.68 2.27 8.28
C LEU A 25 -1.58 1.30 8.70
N GLY A 26 -0.40 1.38 8.06
CA GLY A 26 0.73 0.51 8.36
C GLY A 26 1.25 0.67 9.78
N LEU A 27 1.34 1.91 10.30
CA LEU A 27 1.75 2.14 11.68
C LEU A 27 0.72 1.59 12.67
N THR A 28 -0.58 1.73 12.38
CA THR A 28 -1.64 1.20 13.24
C THR A 28 -1.58 -0.32 13.29
N GLU A 29 -1.53 -0.98 12.15
CA GLU A 29 -1.44 -2.44 12.02
C GLU A 29 -0.14 -3.00 12.62
N PHE A 30 0.99 -2.31 12.44
CA PHE A 30 2.26 -2.68 13.06
C PHE A 30 2.19 -2.64 14.59
N ILE A 31 1.64 -1.56 15.17
CA ILE A 31 1.46 -1.44 16.61
C ILE A 31 0.55 -2.56 17.11
N LEU A 32 -0.60 -2.77 16.48
CA LEU A 32 -1.54 -3.83 16.90
C LEU A 32 -0.88 -5.22 16.85
N GLY A 33 -0.18 -5.54 15.75
CA GLY A 33 0.54 -6.80 15.60
C GLY A 33 1.69 -6.96 16.60
N PHE A 34 2.39 -5.88 16.94
CA PHE A 34 3.46 -5.90 17.94
C PHE A 34 2.91 -6.22 19.34
N PHE A 35 1.83 -5.55 19.75
CA PHE A 35 1.21 -5.81 21.04
C PHE A 35 0.62 -7.23 21.11
N ASP A 36 -0.02 -7.71 20.05
CA ASP A 36 -0.56 -9.06 20.01
C ASP A 36 0.55 -10.12 20.16
N MET A 37 1.62 -9.99 19.38
CA MET A 37 2.72 -10.96 19.36
C MET A 37 3.57 -10.96 20.65
N PHE A 38 3.83 -9.78 21.23
CA PHE A 38 4.78 -9.65 22.36
C PHE A 38 4.13 -9.45 23.72
N LEU A 39 2.89 -8.95 23.78
CA LEU A 39 2.20 -8.62 25.04
C LEU A 39 0.94 -9.49 25.27
N GLY A 40 0.67 -10.46 24.40
CA GLY A 40 -0.38 -11.46 24.59
C GLY A 40 -1.80 -10.94 24.36
N GLY A 41 -1.94 -9.84 23.62
CA GLY A 41 -3.22 -9.31 23.16
C GLY A 41 -3.13 -7.86 22.69
N ALA A 42 -3.74 -7.57 21.54
CA ALA A 42 -3.85 -6.21 21.03
C ALA A 42 -4.71 -5.34 21.98
N PRO A 43 -4.23 -4.16 22.43
CA PRO A 43 -4.97 -3.28 23.36
C PRO A 43 -6.25 -2.70 22.74
N LEU A 44 -6.36 -2.73 21.40
CA LEU A 44 -7.51 -2.30 20.63
C LEU A 44 -7.70 -3.26 19.45
N SER A 45 -8.59 -4.24 19.54
CA SER A 45 -9.07 -4.94 18.35
C SER A 45 -10.01 -4.01 17.58
N CYS A 46 -9.45 -3.09 16.80
CA CYS A 46 -10.24 -2.35 15.83
C CYS A 46 -10.76 -3.38 14.82
N LEU A 47 -12.08 -3.62 14.80
CA LEU A 47 -12.75 -4.68 14.03
C LEU A 47 -12.45 -4.66 12.52
N TRP A 48 -11.77 -3.61 12.03
CA TRP A 48 -11.52 -3.31 10.62
C TRP A 48 -10.03 -3.26 10.25
N ILE A 49 -9.12 -3.29 11.23
CA ILE A 49 -7.68 -3.23 10.96
C ILE A 49 -7.09 -4.60 11.29
N PRO A 50 -6.45 -5.28 10.32
CA PRO A 50 -5.84 -6.56 10.58
C PRO A 50 -4.74 -6.44 11.64
N VAL A 51 -4.50 -7.51 12.37
CA VAL A 51 -3.42 -7.61 13.34
C VAL A 51 -2.28 -8.38 12.67
N ASP A 52 -1.47 -7.68 11.87
CA ASP A 52 -0.34 -8.26 11.13
C ASP A 52 0.89 -7.36 11.27
N LEU A 53 1.88 -7.82 12.05
CA LEU A 53 3.11 -7.08 12.28
C LEU A 53 3.87 -6.81 10.96
N PHE A 54 3.97 -7.81 10.08
CA PHE A 54 4.77 -7.71 8.86
C PHE A 54 4.02 -6.97 7.76
N GLY A 55 2.70 -7.16 7.68
CA GLY A 55 1.82 -6.37 6.82
C GLY A 55 1.89 -4.88 7.15
N GLY A 56 1.67 -4.54 8.42
CA GLY A 56 1.75 -3.17 8.90
C GLY A 56 3.11 -2.53 8.66
N PHE A 57 4.20 -3.26 8.93
CA PHE A 57 5.56 -2.78 8.64
C PHE A 57 5.77 -2.51 7.15
N SER A 58 5.32 -3.43 6.28
CA SER A 58 5.46 -3.27 4.84
C SER A 58 4.67 -2.06 4.32
N ALA A 59 3.43 -1.89 4.77
CA ALA A 59 2.58 -0.74 4.44
C ALA A 59 3.20 0.57 4.93
N PHE A 60 3.79 0.58 6.13
CA PHE A 60 4.51 1.74 6.66
C PHE A 60 5.71 2.13 5.77
N VAL A 61 6.55 1.16 5.38
CA VAL A 61 7.69 1.39 4.48
C VAL A 61 7.24 1.90 3.12
N ILE A 62 6.19 1.29 2.53
CA ILE A 62 5.59 1.76 1.27
C ILE A 62 5.13 3.22 1.40
N GLY A 63 4.47 3.56 2.50
CA GLY A 63 4.02 4.92 2.78
C GLY A 63 5.16 5.92 2.86
N LEU A 64 6.26 5.58 3.54
CA LEU A 64 7.46 6.42 3.58
C LEU A 64 8.07 6.63 2.19
N THR A 65 8.10 5.59 1.35
CA THR A 65 8.59 5.72 -0.03
C THR A 65 7.70 6.64 -0.88
N TYR A 66 6.38 6.61 -0.70
CA TYR A 66 5.47 7.56 -1.33
C TYR A 66 5.66 9.00 -0.80
N LEU A 67 5.88 9.18 0.51
CA LEU A 67 6.17 10.49 1.10
C LEU A 67 7.51 11.06 0.63
N ALA A 68 8.51 10.23 0.36
CA ALA A 68 9.77 10.68 -0.24
C ALA A 68 9.56 11.32 -1.62
N ALA A 69 8.50 10.94 -2.34
CA ALA A 69 8.12 11.55 -3.61
C ALA A 69 7.53 12.98 -3.47
N VAL A 70 7.38 13.53 -2.25
CA VAL A 70 7.00 14.95 -2.04
C VAL A 70 7.89 15.93 -2.79
N ARG A 71 9.17 15.57 -3.01
CA ARG A 71 10.11 16.36 -3.82
C ARG A 71 9.66 16.54 -5.28
N LEU A 72 8.76 15.68 -5.79
CA LEU A 72 8.12 15.84 -7.09
C LEU A 72 7.26 17.13 -7.16
N LEU A 73 6.74 17.63 -6.03
CA LEU A 73 6.04 18.91 -5.95
C LEU A 73 6.95 20.10 -6.26
N LYS A 74 8.26 19.95 -6.02
CA LYS A 74 9.30 20.95 -6.34
C LYS A 74 9.79 20.86 -7.79
N GLY A 75 9.33 19.87 -8.56
CA GLY A 75 9.71 19.66 -9.95
C GLY A 75 10.99 18.85 -10.15
N GLU A 76 11.46 18.16 -9.10
CA GLU A 76 12.64 17.29 -9.16
C GLU A 76 12.29 15.96 -9.84
N TYR A 77 12.63 15.85 -11.14
CA TYR A 77 12.36 14.66 -11.98
C TYR A 77 12.95 13.36 -11.38
N GLU A 78 14.05 13.45 -10.62
CA GLU A 78 14.70 12.32 -9.95
C GLU A 78 13.78 11.64 -8.91
N SER A 79 12.77 12.36 -8.43
CA SER A 79 11.80 11.85 -7.45
C SER A 79 10.77 10.86 -8.04
N ILE A 80 10.72 10.71 -9.37
CA ILE A 80 9.88 9.70 -10.05
C ILE A 80 10.30 8.28 -9.62
N SER A 81 11.58 8.09 -9.33
CA SER A 81 12.15 6.82 -8.85
C SER A 81 11.47 6.33 -7.58
N TYR A 82 11.20 7.24 -6.63
CA TYR A 82 10.53 6.88 -5.38
C TYR A 82 9.08 6.44 -5.61
N VAL A 83 8.38 7.11 -6.51
CA VAL A 83 7.02 6.71 -6.91
C VAL A 83 7.01 5.33 -7.54
N LEU A 84 7.96 5.05 -8.45
CA LEU A 84 8.08 3.73 -9.08
C LEU A 84 8.35 2.63 -8.04
N VAL A 85 9.31 2.84 -7.15
CA VAL A 85 9.62 1.89 -6.07
C VAL A 85 8.40 1.66 -5.16
N ALA A 86 7.71 2.74 -4.77
CA ALA A 86 6.52 2.64 -3.93
C ALA A 86 5.38 1.86 -4.62
N THR A 87 5.14 2.12 -5.91
CA THR A 87 4.14 1.37 -6.69
C THR A 87 4.51 -0.09 -6.88
N MET A 88 5.79 -0.39 -7.08
CA MET A 88 6.29 -1.76 -7.23
C MET A 88 6.13 -2.55 -5.92
N LEU A 89 6.53 -1.96 -4.79
CA LEU A 89 6.32 -2.58 -3.47
C LEU A 89 4.83 -2.78 -3.17
N SER A 90 4.01 -1.75 -3.38
CA SER A 90 2.55 -1.82 -3.25
C SER A 90 1.95 -2.96 -4.08
N THR A 91 2.44 -3.15 -5.31
CA THR A 91 2.02 -4.25 -6.19
C THR A 91 2.40 -5.62 -5.64
N VAL A 92 3.65 -5.79 -5.21
CA VAL A 92 4.13 -7.08 -4.68
C VAL A 92 3.31 -7.49 -3.46
N PHE A 93 3.12 -6.57 -2.50
CA PHE A 93 2.34 -6.86 -1.29
C PHE A 93 0.85 -7.01 -1.59
N GLY A 94 0.27 -6.19 -2.48
CA GLY A 94 -1.13 -6.35 -2.90
C GLY A 94 -1.41 -7.71 -3.53
N VAL A 95 -0.57 -8.17 -4.45
CA VAL A 95 -0.69 -9.49 -5.08
C VAL A 95 -0.52 -10.60 -4.03
N LEU A 96 0.45 -10.47 -3.13
CA LEU A 96 0.67 -11.42 -2.05
C LEU A 96 -0.59 -11.58 -1.18
N TYR A 97 -1.24 -10.48 -0.78
CA TYR A 97 -2.45 -10.54 0.03
C TYR A 97 -3.67 -11.09 -0.73
N VAL A 98 -3.79 -10.83 -2.04
CA VAL A 98 -4.81 -11.47 -2.88
C VAL A 98 -4.60 -12.99 -2.94
N LEU A 99 -3.35 -13.45 -3.05
CA LEU A 99 -3.05 -14.88 -3.05
C LEU A 99 -3.37 -15.53 -1.70
N ILE A 100 -3.08 -14.85 -0.58
CA ILE A 100 -3.45 -15.31 0.77
C ILE A 100 -4.97 -15.44 0.89
N PHE A 101 -5.73 -14.44 0.45
CA PHE A 101 -7.19 -14.48 0.41
C PHE A 101 -7.71 -15.70 -0.36
N LEU A 102 -7.17 -15.96 -1.56
CA LEU A 102 -7.55 -17.13 -2.37
C LEU A 102 -7.16 -18.45 -1.72
N ALA A 103 -6.00 -18.50 -1.07
CA ALA A 103 -5.54 -19.70 -0.36
C ALA A 103 -6.47 -20.04 0.82
N ASN A 104 -6.89 -19.02 1.59
CA ASN A 104 -7.84 -19.20 2.69
C ASN A 104 -9.21 -19.68 2.17
N GLY A 105 -9.72 -19.06 1.10
CA GLY A 105 -10.98 -19.48 0.48
C GLY A 105 -10.94 -20.92 -0.06
N LEU A 106 -9.83 -21.31 -0.70
CA LEU A 106 -9.63 -22.68 -1.17
C LEU A 106 -9.52 -23.67 -0.01
N SER A 107 -8.81 -23.29 1.07
CA SER A 107 -8.69 -24.11 2.27
C SER A 107 -10.05 -24.37 2.91
N ALA A 108 -10.87 -23.33 3.08
CA ALA A 108 -12.22 -23.46 3.64
C ALA A 108 -13.16 -24.30 2.75
N TYR A 109 -13.05 -24.14 1.43
CA TYR A 109 -13.80 -24.96 0.48
C TYR A 109 -13.45 -26.45 0.59
N LEU A 110 -12.17 -26.78 0.81
CA LEU A 110 -11.70 -28.17 0.96
C LEU A 110 -11.99 -28.74 2.35
N SER A 111 -11.90 -27.94 3.42
CA SER A 111 -12.20 -28.38 4.79
C SER A 111 -13.70 -28.43 5.10
N GLY A 112 -14.53 -27.75 4.30
CA GLY A 112 -15.96 -27.58 4.56
C GLY A 112 -16.26 -26.63 5.71
N GLU A 113 -15.28 -25.81 6.12
CA GLU A 113 -15.42 -24.83 7.19
C GLU A 113 -16.02 -23.51 6.69
N GLU A 114 -16.62 -22.73 7.59
CA GLU A 114 -17.13 -21.41 7.26
C GLU A 114 -15.98 -20.42 6.99
N TRP A 115 -15.98 -19.82 5.79
CA TRP A 115 -15.00 -18.80 5.43
C TRP A 115 -15.50 -17.40 5.72
N SER A 116 -14.79 -16.67 6.57
CA SER A 116 -15.02 -15.25 6.84
C SER A 116 -14.39 -14.36 5.76
N TRP A 117 -14.82 -14.53 4.51
CA TRP A 117 -14.28 -13.82 3.33
C TRP A 117 -14.27 -12.28 3.47
N ILE A 118 -15.22 -11.69 4.20
CA ILE A 118 -15.27 -10.25 4.44
C ILE A 118 -14.04 -9.77 5.23
N VAL A 119 -13.61 -10.55 6.24
CA VAL A 119 -12.47 -10.20 7.09
C VAL A 119 -11.17 -10.31 6.30
N ASP A 120 -11.03 -11.36 5.48
CA ASP A 120 -9.86 -11.53 4.63
C ASP A 120 -9.77 -10.47 3.51
N LEU A 121 -10.90 -10.00 2.99
CA LEU A 121 -10.95 -8.97 1.94
C LEU A 121 -10.82 -7.54 2.49
N ALA A 122 -11.07 -7.33 3.78
CA ALA A 122 -10.94 -6.05 4.46
C ALA A 122 -9.48 -5.58 4.61
N ARG A 123 -8.51 -6.40 4.16
CA ARG A 123 -7.08 -6.06 4.20
C ARG A 123 -6.80 -4.77 3.42
N PRO A 124 -6.30 -3.71 4.09
CA PRO A 124 -6.05 -2.41 3.47
C PRO A 124 -5.13 -2.49 2.25
N GLU A 125 -4.17 -3.40 2.25
CA GLU A 125 -3.14 -3.54 1.21
C GLU A 125 -3.73 -3.90 -0.15
N ILE A 126 -4.83 -4.67 -0.19
CA ILE A 126 -5.53 -5.03 -1.42
C ILE A 126 -6.10 -3.77 -2.08
N TRP A 127 -6.75 -2.92 -1.29
CA TRP A 127 -7.37 -1.69 -1.77
C TRP A 127 -6.36 -0.60 -2.12
N LEU A 128 -5.29 -0.50 -1.34
CA LEU A 128 -4.21 0.43 -1.59
C LEU A 128 -3.41 0.05 -2.84
N PHE A 129 -3.24 -1.25 -3.10
CA PHE A 129 -2.69 -1.74 -4.36
C PHE A 129 -3.52 -1.28 -5.55
N ILE A 130 -4.83 -1.52 -5.54
CA ILE A 130 -5.73 -1.09 -6.63
C ILE A 130 -5.61 0.43 -6.85
N SER A 131 -5.56 1.19 -5.76
CA SER A 131 -5.40 2.65 -5.81
C SER A 131 -4.04 3.11 -6.35
N SER A 132 -2.99 2.30 -6.23
CA SER A 132 -1.66 2.60 -6.78
C SER A 132 -1.54 2.36 -8.30
N THR A 133 -2.42 1.55 -8.88
CA THR A 133 -2.34 1.14 -10.30
C THR A 133 -2.38 2.29 -11.31
N PRO A 134 -3.18 3.36 -11.16
CA PRO A 134 -3.19 4.48 -12.10
C PRO A 134 -1.87 5.26 -12.05
N LEU A 135 -1.27 5.33 -10.86
CA LEU A 135 0.02 5.96 -10.62
C LEU A 135 1.13 5.22 -11.37
N ALA A 136 1.19 3.90 -11.24
CA ALA A 136 2.16 3.06 -11.93
C ALA A 136 2.07 3.21 -13.46
N TYR A 137 0.86 3.21 -14.02
CA TYR A 137 0.65 3.40 -15.46
C TYR A 137 1.14 4.78 -15.93
N SER A 138 0.82 5.82 -15.18
CA SER A 138 1.16 7.21 -15.50
C SER A 138 2.67 7.51 -15.43
N THR A 139 3.39 6.94 -14.46
CA THR A 139 4.84 7.09 -14.33
C THR A 139 5.59 6.25 -15.35
N TRP A 140 5.16 5.01 -15.61
CA TRP A 140 5.77 4.16 -16.63
C TRP A 140 5.64 4.77 -18.03
N SER A 141 4.45 5.27 -18.41
CA SER A 141 4.27 5.92 -19.71
C SER A 141 5.15 7.17 -19.90
N THR A 142 5.47 7.87 -18.80
CA THR A 142 6.36 9.04 -18.79
C THR A 142 7.83 8.63 -18.88
N ALA A 143 8.24 7.55 -18.20
CA ALA A 143 9.59 7.00 -18.27
C ALA A 143 9.93 6.40 -19.65
N ARG A 144 8.91 5.93 -20.40
CA ARG A 144 9.08 5.31 -21.72
C ARG A 144 9.20 6.28 -22.89
N LYS A 145 8.87 7.56 -22.73
CA LYS A 145 9.04 8.57 -23.78
C LYS A 145 10.42 9.21 -23.60
N PRO A 146 11.43 8.88 -24.44
CA PRO A 146 12.66 9.63 -24.47
C PRO A 146 12.32 11.07 -24.86
N GLY A 147 12.85 12.04 -24.10
CA GLY A 147 12.78 13.45 -24.46
C GLY A 147 13.55 13.75 -25.74
#